data_AF-A0A1I3XLM2-F1
#
_entry.id   AF-A0A1I3XLM2-F1
#
_cell.length_a   1.000
_cell.length_b   1.000
_cell.length_c   1.000
_cell.angle_alpha   90.00
_cell.angle_beta   90.00
_cell.angle_gamma   90.00
#
_symmetry.space_group_name_H-M   'P 1'
#
loop_
_entity.id
_entity.type
_entity.pdbx_description
1 polymer ?
#
loop_
_entity_poly.entity_id
_entity_poly.type
_entity_poly.pdbx_seq_one_letter_code
_entity_poly.pdbx_strand_id
1 'polypeptide(L)'
;MREGGGGQQAGRRGGATPWRRLPWIGAGILALVIGAALFAADGAPPSSRLAGAGMVPLSPPPASAAWTPPLAAPPRAEEVAAEEARLAALRDIRAALERDIATLRAELDAAQRALPARKTTPVEPAGPAPPQLARLAPAPAPVERPLRIVLHHRTASAQGASAAEEVAGRLREAGLEVQATRTAPFVPSTPVVRYFHEEDQAAAARIAGRLGRGWAIQDFRAYQPQPSPQTIEVWIPGG
;
A
#
# COMPACT_ATOMS: atom_id res chain seq x y z
N MET A 1 77.66 3.39 -27.55
CA MET A 1 77.47 3.49 -26.08
C MET A 1 75.97 3.35 -25.85
N ARG A 2 75.49 2.20 -25.35
CA ARG A 2 75.39 1.81 -23.92
C ARG A 2 74.61 2.88 -23.14
N GLU A 3 73.52 2.65 -22.44
CA GLU A 3 72.80 1.53 -21.79
C GLU A 3 71.35 2.04 -21.59
N GLY A 4 70.27 1.32 -21.30
CA GLY A 4 70.07 0.03 -20.65
C GLY A 4 68.83 0.13 -19.75
N GLY A 5 68.14 -0.98 -19.53
CA GLY A 5 67.15 -1.18 -18.46
C GLY A 5 65.72 -0.80 -18.83
N GLY A 6 64.77 -1.73 -19.05
CA GLY A 6 64.53 -2.93 -18.25
C GLY A 6 63.60 -2.57 -17.09
N GLY A 7 62.29 -2.72 -17.28
CA GLY A 7 61.28 -2.24 -16.35
C GLY A 7 59.95 -3.01 -16.39
N GLN A 8 60.00 -4.23 -15.85
CA GLN A 8 58.92 -4.89 -15.10
C GLN A 8 57.59 -5.21 -15.79
N GLN A 9 57.50 -6.48 -16.18
CA GLN A 9 56.28 -7.28 -16.04
C GLN A 9 55.81 -7.24 -14.58
N ALA A 10 54.59 -6.76 -14.34
CA ALA A 10 53.88 -6.97 -13.07
C ALA A 10 52.55 -7.65 -13.38
N GLY A 11 52.34 -8.78 -12.70
CA GLY A 11 51.37 -9.80 -13.05
C GLY A 11 49.92 -9.36 -13.02
N ARG A 12 49.18 -9.84 -14.02
CA ARG A 12 47.71 -9.96 -13.98
C ARG A 12 47.33 -10.97 -12.90
N ARG A 13 47.13 -10.50 -11.68
CA ARG A 13 46.41 -11.25 -10.64
C ARG A 13 44.91 -11.10 -10.91
N GLY A 14 44.24 -12.23 -11.13
CA GLY A 14 42.80 -12.33 -11.22
C GLY A 14 42.15 -11.78 -9.95
N GLY A 15 41.44 -10.67 -10.09
CA GLY A 15 40.51 -10.18 -9.09
C GLY A 15 39.24 -11.00 -9.14
N ALA A 16 39.19 -12.05 -8.33
CA ALA A 16 37.95 -12.73 -7.98
C ALA A 16 36.95 -11.68 -7.48
N THR A 17 35.77 -11.63 -8.11
CA THR A 17 34.64 -10.77 -7.76
C THR A 17 34.16 -11.06 -6.34
N PRO A 18 34.30 -10.14 -5.38
CA PRO A 18 33.68 -10.27 -4.07
C PRO A 18 32.34 -9.52 -4.10
N TRP A 19 31.39 -9.99 -4.89
CA TRP A 19 29.99 -9.59 -4.68
C TRP A 19 29.49 -10.34 -3.46
N ARG A 20 29.93 -9.80 -2.31
CA ARG A 20 29.39 -10.04 -0.99
C ARG A 20 27.88 -10.01 -1.10
N ARG A 21 27.28 -11.13 -0.68
CA ARG A 21 25.92 -11.20 -0.17
C ARG A 21 25.70 -10.03 0.78
N LEU A 22 25.02 -8.98 0.31
CA LEU A 22 24.47 -7.96 1.20
C LEU A 22 23.24 -8.60 1.84
N PRO A 23 23.22 -8.82 3.16
CA PRO A 23 22.04 -9.35 3.82
C PRO A 23 20.93 -8.30 3.73
N TRP A 24 19.74 -8.75 3.37
CA TRP A 24 18.46 -8.05 3.35
C TRP A 24 18.01 -7.63 4.77
N ILE A 25 18.87 -6.92 5.52
CA ILE A 25 18.51 -6.33 6.81
C ILE A 25 18.00 -4.92 6.53
N GLY A 26 16.74 -4.84 6.14
CA GLY A 26 16.08 -3.56 5.85
C GLY A 26 14.55 -3.63 5.80
N ALA A 27 13.94 -4.67 6.38
CA ALA A 27 12.48 -4.80 6.48
C ALA A 27 12.00 -5.22 7.88
N GLY A 28 12.86 -5.11 8.90
CA GLY A 28 12.64 -5.74 10.21
C GLY A 28 12.59 -4.84 11.45
N ILE A 29 12.73 -3.51 11.32
CA ILE A 29 12.69 -2.60 12.49
C ILE A 29 11.84 -1.37 12.16
N LEU A 30 10.54 -1.60 11.98
CA LEU A 30 9.52 -0.60 12.29
C LEU A 30 8.26 -1.31 12.83
N ALA A 31 8.50 -2.28 13.72
CA ALA A 31 7.47 -3.04 14.43
C ALA A 31 7.68 -3.01 15.95
N LEU A 32 8.48 -2.07 16.46
CA LEU A 32 8.77 -1.97 17.88
C LEU A 32 8.92 -0.49 18.27
N VAL A 33 7.80 0.15 18.66
CA VAL A 33 7.70 1.28 19.62
C VAL A 33 6.25 1.76 19.82
N ILE A 34 5.27 1.46 18.96
CA ILE A 34 3.87 1.85 19.25
C ILE A 34 3.08 0.67 19.82
N GLY A 35 3.51 0.24 20.99
CA GLY A 35 2.82 -0.72 21.84
C GLY A 35 2.96 -0.30 23.29
N ALA A 36 2.30 0.80 23.68
CA ALA A 36 1.97 1.13 25.07
C ALA A 36 1.24 2.49 25.16
N ALA A 37 0.02 2.57 24.64
CA ALA A 37 -0.93 3.60 25.08
C ALA A 37 -2.36 3.14 24.81
N LEU A 38 -3.09 2.90 25.91
CA LEU A 38 -4.55 2.95 26.02
C LEU A 38 -5.34 1.68 25.67
N PHE A 39 -5.07 0.64 26.46
CA PHE A 39 -6.14 -0.02 27.19
C PHE A 39 -6.73 0.99 28.20
N ALA A 40 -7.91 1.56 27.91
CA ALA A 40 -8.89 2.09 28.88
C ALA A 40 -10.01 2.83 28.13
N ALA A 41 -11.14 2.15 27.91
CA ALA A 41 -12.50 2.68 27.77
C ALA A 41 -13.34 1.50 27.23
N ASP A 42 -13.82 0.61 28.08
CA ASP A 42 -15.04 0.76 28.87
C ASP A 42 -16.30 0.38 28.06
N GLY A 43 -17.22 -0.28 28.74
CA GLY A 43 -18.08 -1.31 28.20
C GLY A 43 -19.25 -0.83 27.34
N ALA A 44 -19.59 -1.66 26.35
CA ALA A 44 -20.94 -1.74 25.82
C ALA A 44 -21.38 -3.22 25.82
N PRO A 45 -22.40 -3.60 26.59
CA PRO A 45 -22.91 -4.98 26.61
C PRO A 45 -23.70 -5.31 25.32
N PRO A 46 -23.88 -6.61 25.00
CA PRO A 46 -24.60 -7.05 23.81
C PRO A 46 -26.10 -6.73 23.93
N SER A 47 -26.66 -6.05 22.93
CA SER A 47 -28.11 -5.90 22.75
C SER A 47 -28.74 -7.26 22.43
N SER A 48 -29.12 -7.97 23.49
CA SER A 48 -30.05 -9.08 23.43
C SER A 48 -31.46 -8.58 23.73
N ARG A 49 -32.42 -9.11 22.96
CA ARG A 49 -33.88 -9.07 23.14
C ARG A 49 -34.61 -7.82 22.65
N LEU A 50 -35.56 -8.04 21.75
CA LEU A 50 -36.99 -7.96 22.10
C LEU A 50 -37.85 -8.64 21.02
N ALA A 51 -38.16 -9.92 21.27
CA ALA A 51 -39.50 -10.43 21.04
C ALA A 51 -40.37 -9.94 22.20
N GLY A 52 -41.59 -9.47 21.93
CA GLY A 52 -42.55 -9.14 22.98
C GLY A 52 -43.57 -8.10 22.54
N ALA A 53 -44.57 -8.56 21.78
CA ALA A 53 -45.85 -7.88 21.72
C ALA A 53 -46.47 -7.89 23.12
N GLY A 54 -46.31 -6.80 23.86
CA GLY A 54 -46.89 -6.56 25.16
C GLY A 54 -47.52 -5.18 25.17
N MET A 55 -48.84 -5.15 25.04
CA MET A 55 -49.69 -3.97 25.15
C MET A 55 -49.56 -3.43 26.58
N VAL A 56 -48.76 -2.38 26.78
CA VAL A 56 -48.58 -1.72 28.08
C VAL A 56 -49.74 -0.72 28.26
N PRO A 57 -50.49 -0.78 29.38
CA PRO A 57 -51.52 0.21 29.68
C PRO A 57 -50.88 1.60 29.85
N LEU A 58 -51.53 2.60 29.26
CA LEU A 58 -51.20 4.02 29.42
C LEU A 58 -51.23 4.42 30.91
N SER A 59 -50.06 4.52 31.54
CA SER A 59 -49.92 5.26 32.80
C SER A 59 -50.13 6.75 32.51
N PRO A 60 -50.92 7.47 33.34
CA PRO A 60 -51.08 8.91 33.20
C PRO A 60 -49.74 9.63 33.42
N PRO A 61 -49.51 10.76 32.74
CA PRO A 61 -48.28 11.52 32.90
C PRO A 61 -48.13 12.00 34.35
N PRO A 62 -46.93 11.89 34.97
CA PRO A 62 -46.70 12.52 36.25
C PRO A 62 -46.82 14.04 36.11
N ALA A 63 -47.41 14.68 37.12
CA ALA A 63 -47.56 16.12 37.22
C ALA A 63 -46.22 16.81 36.94
N SER A 64 -46.25 17.85 36.11
CA SER A 64 -45.11 18.68 35.72
C SER A 64 -44.26 19.05 36.93
N ALA A 65 -43.15 18.33 37.13
CA ALA A 65 -42.13 18.71 38.08
C ALA A 65 -41.59 20.06 37.64
N ALA A 66 -41.66 21.05 38.55
CA ALA A 66 -41.14 22.38 38.33
C ALA A 66 -39.71 22.27 37.78
N TRP A 67 -39.52 22.76 36.56
CA TRP A 67 -38.24 22.74 35.88
C TRP A 67 -37.31 23.71 36.61
N THR A 68 -36.51 23.20 37.54
CA THR A 68 -35.41 23.96 38.13
C THR A 68 -34.31 24.02 37.07
N PRO A 69 -33.98 25.19 36.50
CA PRO A 69 -32.86 25.26 35.56
C PRO A 69 -31.60 24.81 36.30
N PRO A 70 -30.84 23.83 35.77
CA PRO A 70 -29.59 23.43 36.39
C PRO A 70 -28.67 24.65 36.46
N LEU A 71 -28.24 24.99 37.67
CA LEU A 71 -27.26 26.03 37.93
C LEU A 71 -26.05 25.75 37.03
N ALA A 72 -25.71 26.72 36.18
CA ALA A 72 -24.73 26.59 35.10
C ALA A 72 -23.43 25.93 35.60
N ALA A 73 -23.06 24.79 35.02
CA ALA A 73 -21.78 24.15 35.26
C ALA A 73 -20.67 24.95 34.54
N PRO A 74 -19.69 25.54 35.25
CA PRO A 74 -18.50 26.08 34.62
C PRO A 74 -17.36 25.04 34.73
N PRO A 75 -17.06 24.30 33.64
CA PRO A 75 -15.67 23.86 33.43
C PRO A 75 -15.21 23.97 31.96
N ARG A 76 -15.77 24.88 31.16
CA ARG A 76 -15.37 25.02 29.73
C ARG A 76 -13.97 25.61 29.52
N ALA A 77 -13.44 26.39 30.48
CA ALA A 77 -12.16 27.05 30.31
C ALA A 77 -10.98 26.07 30.33
N GLU A 78 -11.01 25.07 31.23
CA GLU A 78 -9.97 24.04 31.32
C GLU A 78 -9.98 23.11 30.10
N GLU A 79 -11.17 22.76 29.61
CA GLU A 79 -11.31 21.94 28.39
C GLU A 79 -10.77 22.66 27.15
N VAL A 80 -11.09 23.96 27.00
CA VAL A 80 -10.54 24.77 25.90
C VAL A 80 -9.02 24.87 26.01
N ALA A 81 -8.46 25.10 27.20
CA ALA A 81 -7.02 25.17 27.40
C ALA A 81 -6.32 23.83 27.08
N ALA A 82 -6.92 22.69 27.44
CA ALA A 82 -6.41 21.37 27.13
C ALA A 82 -6.43 21.09 25.61
N GLU A 83 -7.51 21.47 24.91
CA GLU A 83 -7.60 21.30 23.46
C GLU A 83 -6.64 22.23 22.71
N GLU A 84 -6.46 23.47 23.17
CA GLU A 84 -5.45 24.38 22.62
C GLU A 84 -4.02 23.84 22.78
N ALA A 85 -3.70 23.27 23.95
CA ALA A 85 -2.42 22.62 24.19
C ALA A 85 -2.22 21.39 23.28
N ARG A 86 -3.28 20.60 23.06
CA ARG A 86 -3.25 19.46 22.15
C ARG A 86 -3.00 19.90 20.70
N LEU A 87 -3.67 20.96 20.24
CA LEU A 87 -3.48 21.51 18.90
C LEU A 87 -2.07 22.09 18.73
N ALA A 88 -1.51 22.74 19.75
CA ALA A 88 -0.12 23.21 19.74
C ALA A 88 0.86 22.03 19.57
N ALA A 89 0.71 20.96 20.35
CA ALA A 89 1.56 19.77 20.25
C ALA A 89 1.48 19.11 18.86
N LEU A 90 0.28 19.04 18.25
CA LEU A 90 0.13 18.51 16.89
C LEU A 90 0.83 19.38 15.83
N ARG A 91 0.84 20.71 16.00
CA ARG A 91 1.58 21.62 15.10
C ARG A 91 3.09 21.42 15.22
N ASP A 92 3.60 21.22 16.44
CA ASP A 92 5.03 20.95 16.67
C ASP A 92 5.46 19.62 16.05
N ILE A 93 4.65 18.56 16.21
CA ILE A 93 4.90 17.25 15.59
C ILE A 93 4.92 17.39 14.05
N ARG A 94 3.96 18.13 13.48
CA ARG A 94 3.92 18.38 12.03
C ARG A 94 5.18 19.10 11.55
N ALA A 95 5.61 20.15 12.26
CA ALA A 95 6.82 20.90 11.91
C ALA A 95 8.10 20.07 12.04
N ALA A 96 8.14 19.08 12.94
CA ALA A 96 9.24 18.11 13.01
C ALA A 96 9.26 17.19 11.78
N LEU A 97 8.13 16.57 11.42
CA LEU A 97 8.04 15.70 10.26
C LEU A 97 8.37 16.41 8.94
N GLU A 98 7.99 17.68 8.79
CA GLU A 98 8.34 18.47 7.61
C GLU A 98 9.86 18.68 7.47
N ARG A 99 10.59 18.84 8.59
CA ARG A 99 12.07 18.91 8.59
C ARG A 99 12.72 17.58 8.24
N ASP A 100 12.16 16.47 8.74
CA ASP A 100 12.66 15.13 8.43
C ASP A 100 12.49 14.82 6.94
N ILE A 101 11.33 15.15 6.36
CA ILE A 101 11.08 15.00 4.92
C ILE A 101 12.06 15.84 4.09
N ALA A 102 12.34 17.08 4.51
CA ALA A 102 13.31 17.92 3.83
C ALA A 102 14.73 17.32 3.87
N THR A 103 15.12 16.72 5.01
CA THR A 103 16.41 16.05 5.19
C THR A 103 16.53 14.83 4.28
N LEU A 104 15.52 13.95 4.29
CA LEU A 104 15.50 12.74 3.44
C LEU A 104 15.55 13.06 1.94
N ARG A 105 14.91 14.15 1.51
CA ARG A 105 14.99 14.61 0.11
C ARG A 105 16.40 15.07 -0.24
N ALA A 106 17.06 15.85 0.62
CA ALA A 106 18.43 16.29 0.39
C ALA A 106 19.41 15.10 0.34
N GLU A 107 19.21 14.09 1.18
CA GLU A 107 19.99 12.84 1.16
C GLU A 107 19.79 12.05 -0.15
N LEU A 108 18.54 11.92 -0.60
CA LEU A 108 18.22 11.25 -1.87
C LEU A 108 18.87 11.96 -3.06
N ASP A 109 18.80 13.29 -3.10
CA ASP A 109 19.44 14.10 -4.15
C ASP A 109 20.98 13.99 -4.10
N ALA A 110 21.57 13.87 -2.91
CA ALA A 110 23.01 13.62 -2.76
C ALA A 110 23.39 12.21 -3.24
N ALA A 111 22.61 11.18 -2.89
CA ALA A 111 22.83 9.81 -3.34
C ALA A 111 22.70 9.68 -4.86
N GLN A 112 21.72 10.35 -5.47
CA GLN A 112 21.53 10.33 -6.92
C GLN A 112 22.68 11.00 -7.68
N ARG A 113 23.27 12.07 -7.12
CA ARG A 113 24.49 12.69 -7.67
C ARG A 113 25.74 11.84 -7.51
N ALA A 114 25.80 11.00 -6.47
CA ALA A 114 26.92 10.11 -6.22
C ALA A 114 26.91 8.86 -7.12
N LEU A 115 25.78 8.50 -7.72
CA LEU A 115 25.70 7.39 -8.66
C LEU A 115 26.51 7.73 -9.93
N PRO A 116 27.58 6.98 -10.25
CA PRO A 116 28.33 7.22 -11.48
C PRO A 116 27.40 6.97 -12.66
N ALA A 117 27.38 7.90 -13.62
CA ALA A 117 26.71 7.72 -14.89
C ALA A 117 27.21 6.41 -15.51
N ARG A 118 26.40 5.35 -15.43
CA ARG A 118 26.68 4.10 -16.12
C ARG A 118 26.73 4.46 -17.60
N LYS A 119 27.95 4.54 -18.13
CA LYS A 119 28.20 4.55 -19.57
C LYS A 119 27.48 3.32 -20.11
N THR A 120 26.36 3.55 -20.76
CA THR A 120 25.68 2.58 -21.60
C THR A 120 26.69 2.17 -22.66
N THR A 121 27.34 1.03 -22.45
CA THR A 121 28.12 0.40 -23.50
C THR A 121 27.17 0.16 -24.68
N PRO A 122 27.49 0.69 -25.87
CA PRO A 122 26.72 0.43 -27.07
C PRO A 122 26.57 -1.08 -27.25
N VAL A 123 25.32 -1.54 -27.31
CA VAL A 123 25.02 -2.91 -27.72
C VAL A 123 25.49 -3.05 -29.15
N GLU A 124 26.50 -3.87 -29.34
CA GLU A 124 27.03 -4.26 -30.65
C GLU A 124 25.95 -5.09 -31.38
N PRO A 125 25.57 -4.72 -32.61
CA PRO A 125 24.55 -5.43 -33.36
C PRO A 125 25.06 -6.83 -33.74
N ALA A 126 24.44 -7.86 -33.15
CA ALA A 126 24.66 -9.25 -33.50
C ALA A 126 24.26 -9.53 -34.96
N GLY A 127 25.14 -10.26 -35.65
CA GLY A 127 25.14 -10.48 -37.09
C GLY A 127 24.04 -11.36 -37.70
N PRO A 128 24.24 -11.79 -38.96
CA PRO A 128 23.19 -12.24 -39.87
C PRO A 128 22.53 -13.56 -39.45
N ALA A 129 21.20 -13.56 -39.48
CA ALA A 129 20.34 -14.68 -39.13
C ALA A 129 20.48 -15.86 -40.13
N PRO A 130 20.46 -17.13 -39.66
CA PRO A 130 20.41 -18.30 -40.52
C PRO A 130 19.03 -18.46 -41.21
N PRO A 131 18.99 -19.11 -42.40
CA PRO A 131 17.76 -19.30 -43.17
C PRO A 131 16.83 -20.32 -42.49
N GLN A 132 15.69 -19.85 -41.98
CA GLN A 132 14.63 -20.71 -41.44
C GLN A 132 13.67 -21.15 -42.56
N LEU A 133 13.91 -22.35 -43.10
CA LEU A 133 12.96 -23.09 -43.94
C LEU A 133 12.24 -24.14 -43.09
N ALA A 134 11.18 -23.75 -42.39
CA ALA A 134 10.12 -24.65 -41.94
C ALA A 134 8.90 -23.82 -41.56
N ARG A 135 7.93 -23.75 -42.48
CA ARG A 135 6.62 -23.12 -42.27
C ARG A 135 5.83 -24.00 -41.30
N LEU A 136 6.10 -23.85 -40.00
CA LEU A 136 5.31 -24.43 -38.92
C LEU A 136 3.87 -23.89 -39.05
N ALA A 137 2.89 -24.80 -38.96
CA ALA A 137 1.48 -24.46 -38.95
C ALA A 137 1.22 -23.34 -37.92
N PRO A 138 0.32 -22.37 -38.20
CA PRO A 138 0.04 -21.27 -37.29
C PRO A 138 -0.34 -21.84 -35.93
N ALA A 139 0.45 -21.51 -34.91
CA ALA A 139 0.14 -21.89 -33.53
C ALA A 139 -1.28 -21.40 -33.22
N PRO A 140 -2.14 -22.24 -32.60
CA PRO A 140 -3.48 -21.84 -32.24
C PRO A 140 -3.42 -20.55 -31.42
N ALA A 141 -4.21 -19.55 -31.81
CA ALA A 141 -4.24 -18.27 -31.12
C ALA A 141 -4.53 -18.53 -29.63
N PRO A 142 -3.74 -17.96 -28.71
CA PRO A 142 -3.95 -18.15 -27.29
C PRO A 142 -5.37 -17.70 -26.93
N VAL A 143 -6.15 -18.61 -26.34
CA VAL A 143 -7.48 -18.29 -25.83
C VAL A 143 -7.31 -17.29 -24.69
N GLU A 144 -7.71 -16.04 -24.92
CA GLU A 144 -7.69 -15.01 -23.88
C GLU A 144 -8.65 -15.42 -22.77
N ARG A 145 -8.08 -15.93 -21.68
CA ARG A 145 -8.84 -16.23 -20.47
C ARG A 145 -9.25 -14.90 -19.78
N PRO A 146 -10.43 -14.85 -19.16
CA PRO A 146 -10.93 -13.63 -18.53
C PRO A 146 -10.12 -13.26 -17.27
N LEU A 147 -9.88 -11.96 -17.09
CA LEU A 147 -9.16 -11.43 -15.93
C LEU A 147 -9.96 -11.63 -14.64
N ARG A 148 -9.30 -12.11 -13.58
CA ARG A 148 -9.87 -12.34 -12.26
C ARG A 148 -9.52 -11.18 -11.34
N ILE A 149 -10.47 -10.27 -11.12
CA ILE A 149 -10.26 -9.12 -10.23
C ILE A 149 -10.85 -9.42 -8.86
N VAL A 150 -10.03 -9.29 -7.81
CA VAL A 150 -10.44 -9.45 -6.41
C VAL A 150 -10.21 -8.14 -5.66
N LEU A 151 -11.25 -7.61 -5.03
CA LEU A 151 -11.16 -6.41 -4.19
C LEU A 151 -10.89 -6.81 -2.74
N HIS A 152 -9.98 -6.10 -2.08
CA HIS A 152 -9.66 -6.28 -0.67
C HIS A 152 -9.90 -4.98 0.09
N HIS A 153 -10.61 -5.04 1.22
CA HIS A 153 -10.76 -3.93 2.14
C HIS A 153 -10.58 -4.37 3.59
N ARG A 154 -10.44 -3.41 4.51
CA ARG A 154 -10.21 -3.71 5.93
C ARG A 154 -11.43 -4.40 6.56
N THR A 155 -11.19 -5.46 7.33
CA THR A 155 -12.22 -6.10 8.15
C THR A 155 -12.88 -5.09 9.08
N ALA A 156 -14.21 -5.16 9.19
CA ALA A 156 -15.04 -4.28 10.03
C ALA A 156 -14.94 -2.76 9.71
N SER A 157 -14.42 -2.37 8.54
CA SER A 157 -14.45 -0.98 8.08
C SER A 157 -15.65 -0.74 7.16
N ALA A 158 -16.68 -0.05 7.67
CA ALA A 158 -17.86 0.34 6.88
C ALA A 158 -17.47 1.26 5.71
N GLN A 159 -16.54 2.18 5.93
CA GLN A 159 -15.98 3.04 4.89
C GLN A 159 -15.24 2.23 3.82
N GLY A 160 -14.41 1.26 4.23
CA GLY A 160 -13.70 0.38 3.30
C GLY A 160 -14.65 -0.47 2.45
N ALA A 161 -15.76 -0.95 3.04
CA ALA A 161 -16.79 -1.67 2.30
C ALA A 161 -17.50 -0.80 1.26
N SER A 162 -17.93 0.40 1.65
CA SER A 162 -18.54 1.37 0.72
C SER A 162 -17.59 1.76 -0.42
N ALA A 163 -16.31 2.02 -0.11
CA ALA A 163 -15.30 2.29 -1.13
C ALA A 163 -15.05 1.10 -2.06
N ALA A 164 -15.15 -0.14 -1.56
CA ALA A 164 -15.07 -1.35 -2.38
C ALA A 164 -16.23 -1.48 -3.36
N GLU A 165 -17.44 -1.16 -2.92
CA GLU A 165 -18.61 -1.14 -3.80
C GLU A 165 -18.49 -0.08 -4.89
N GLU A 166 -18.02 1.12 -4.56
CA GLU A 166 -17.76 2.19 -5.53
C GLU A 166 -16.69 1.80 -6.56
N VAL A 167 -15.59 1.20 -6.10
CA VAL A 167 -14.53 0.68 -7.00
C VAL A 167 -15.09 -0.42 -7.89
N ALA A 168 -15.89 -1.35 -7.34
CA ALA A 168 -16.53 -2.39 -8.12
C ALA A 168 -17.48 -1.83 -9.19
N GLY A 169 -18.25 -0.78 -8.86
CA GLY A 169 -19.12 -0.08 -9.81
C GLY A 169 -18.33 0.49 -10.99
N ARG A 170 -17.27 1.25 -10.70
CA ARG A 170 -16.39 1.83 -11.73
C ARG A 170 -15.75 0.79 -12.62
N LEU A 171 -15.32 -0.35 -12.07
CA LEU A 171 -14.74 -1.43 -12.87
C LEU A 171 -15.78 -2.08 -13.79
N ARG A 172 -17.01 -2.29 -13.31
CA ARG A 172 -18.12 -2.82 -14.12
C ARG A 172 -18.52 -1.89 -15.25
N GLU A 173 -18.61 -0.59 -15.01
CA GLU A 173 -18.84 0.43 -16.05
C GLU A 173 -17.74 0.41 -17.13
N ALA A 174 -16.53 0.03 -16.73
CA ALA A 174 -15.38 -0.16 -17.61
C ALA A 174 -15.41 -1.49 -18.41
N GLY A 175 -16.43 -2.34 -18.23
CA GLY A 175 -16.52 -3.68 -18.83
C GLY A 175 -15.59 -4.70 -18.18
N LEU A 176 -15.13 -4.45 -16.95
CA LEU A 176 -14.30 -5.37 -16.17
C LEU A 176 -15.16 -6.06 -15.10
N GLU A 177 -15.06 -7.38 -15.04
CA GLU A 177 -15.80 -8.18 -14.06
C GLU A 177 -15.01 -8.32 -12.75
N VAL A 178 -15.66 -8.01 -11.62
CA VAL A 178 -15.11 -8.24 -10.28
C VAL A 178 -15.60 -9.59 -9.79
N GLN A 179 -14.67 -10.54 -9.60
CA GLN A 179 -15.02 -11.90 -9.20
C GLN A 179 -15.34 -12.04 -7.72
N ALA A 180 -14.69 -11.24 -6.87
CA ALA A 180 -14.89 -11.31 -5.43
C ALA A 180 -14.51 -10.00 -4.75
N THR A 181 -15.21 -9.71 -3.65
CA THR A 181 -14.82 -8.73 -2.65
C THR A 181 -14.50 -9.47 -1.35
N ARG A 182 -13.34 -9.20 -0.76
CA ARG A 182 -12.82 -9.88 0.42
C ARG A 182 -12.42 -8.87 1.49
N THR A 183 -12.51 -9.30 2.73
CA THR A 183 -11.98 -8.57 3.88
C THR A 183 -10.57 -9.06 4.21
N ALA A 184 -9.74 -8.16 4.71
CA ALA A 184 -8.41 -8.47 5.24
C ALA A 184 -8.16 -7.70 6.56
N PRO A 185 -7.50 -8.31 7.55
CA PRO A 185 -7.21 -7.64 8.82
C PRO A 185 -6.23 -6.46 8.66
N PHE A 186 -5.33 -6.57 7.68
CA PHE A 186 -4.35 -5.55 7.34
C PHE A 186 -4.51 -5.16 5.87
N VAL A 187 -4.61 -3.86 5.61
CA VAL A 187 -4.62 -3.29 4.28
C VAL A 187 -3.55 -2.22 4.18
N PRO A 188 -2.95 -1.98 3.00
CA PRO A 188 -2.03 -0.86 2.80
C PRO A 188 -2.70 0.48 3.12
N SER A 189 -1.91 1.46 3.57
CA SER A 189 -2.39 2.83 3.85
C SER A 189 -2.69 3.64 2.58
N THR A 190 -2.23 3.16 1.43
CA THR A 190 -2.49 3.74 0.10
C THR A 190 -3.25 2.74 -0.76
N PRO A 191 -4.05 3.17 -1.74
CA PRO A 191 -4.72 2.24 -2.63
C PRO A 191 -3.72 1.61 -3.61
N VAL A 192 -3.77 0.28 -3.76
CA VAL A 192 -2.78 -0.49 -4.52
C VAL A 192 -3.45 -1.50 -5.45
N VAL A 193 -2.92 -1.65 -6.66
CA VAL A 193 -3.22 -2.75 -7.58
C VAL A 193 -2.02 -3.69 -7.62
N ARG A 194 -2.21 -4.95 -7.24
CA ARG A 194 -1.18 -5.99 -7.23
C ARG A 194 -1.36 -6.95 -8.41
N TYR A 195 -0.25 -7.35 -9.00
CA TYR A 195 -0.19 -8.42 -10.00
C TYR A 195 0.84 -9.47 -9.60
N PHE A 196 0.61 -10.71 -9.99
CA PHE A 196 1.42 -11.86 -9.56
C PHE A 196 2.22 -12.51 -10.68
N HIS A 197 1.92 -12.17 -11.93
CA HIS A 197 2.58 -12.68 -13.13
C HIS A 197 2.94 -11.54 -14.09
N GLU A 198 3.97 -11.73 -14.90
CA GLU A 198 4.49 -10.66 -15.77
C GLU A 198 3.48 -10.26 -16.85
N GLU A 199 2.77 -11.25 -17.40
CA GLU A 199 1.68 -11.06 -18.35
C GLU A 199 0.54 -10.16 -17.83
N ASP A 200 0.38 -10.09 -16.50
CA ASP A 200 -0.70 -9.35 -15.85
C ASP A 200 -0.33 -7.87 -15.59
N GLN A 201 0.94 -7.49 -15.73
CA GLN A 201 1.43 -6.14 -15.43
C GLN A 201 0.70 -5.06 -16.24
N ALA A 202 0.51 -5.29 -17.55
CA ALA A 202 -0.17 -4.34 -18.42
C ALA A 202 -1.66 -4.20 -18.05
N ALA A 203 -2.31 -5.29 -17.62
CA ALA A 203 -3.68 -5.26 -17.14
C ALA A 203 -3.81 -4.47 -15.83
N ALA A 204 -2.90 -4.69 -14.88
CA ALA A 204 -2.83 -3.93 -13.63
C ALA A 204 -2.67 -2.43 -13.89
N ALA A 205 -1.80 -2.05 -14.84
CA ALA A 205 -1.59 -0.65 -15.21
C ALA A 205 -2.85 0.00 -15.82
N ARG A 206 -3.58 -0.73 -16.68
CA ARG A 206 -4.86 -0.24 -17.21
C ARG A 206 -5.91 -0.07 -16.12
N ILE A 207 -6.00 -1.00 -15.17
CA ILE A 207 -6.92 -0.91 -14.03
C ILE A 207 -6.59 0.32 -13.17
N ALA A 208 -5.33 0.48 -12.76
CA ALA A 208 -4.90 1.62 -11.95
C ALA A 208 -5.19 2.95 -12.68
N GLY A 209 -4.88 3.04 -13.98
CA GLY A 209 -5.17 4.22 -14.79
C GLY A 209 -6.65 4.58 -14.86
N ARG A 210 -7.55 3.59 -14.91
CA ARG A 210 -9.02 3.80 -14.90
C ARG A 210 -9.55 4.22 -13.52
N LEU A 211 -8.98 3.67 -12.45
CA LEU A 211 -9.38 4.03 -11.09
C LEU A 211 -8.93 5.43 -10.67
N GLY A 212 -7.93 5.98 -11.38
CA GLY A 212 -7.52 7.38 -11.30
C GLY A 212 -6.21 7.58 -10.54
N ARG A 213 -5.93 8.84 -10.18
CA ARG A 213 -4.71 9.21 -9.46
C ARG A 213 -4.69 8.61 -8.05
N GLY A 214 -3.49 8.32 -7.55
CA GLY A 214 -3.27 7.80 -6.20
C GLY A 214 -3.19 6.28 -6.09
N TRP A 215 -3.57 5.54 -7.15
CA TRP A 215 -3.43 4.08 -7.21
C TRP A 215 -2.00 3.68 -7.55
N ALA A 216 -1.31 3.04 -6.61
CA ALA A 216 0.00 2.47 -6.86
C ALA A 216 -0.13 1.10 -7.53
N ILE A 217 0.84 0.74 -8.37
CA ILE A 217 0.96 -0.62 -8.92
C ILE A 217 2.09 -1.30 -8.17
N GLN A 218 1.86 -2.53 -7.70
CA GLN A 218 2.85 -3.27 -6.91
C GLN A 218 3.09 -4.67 -7.50
N ASP A 219 4.35 -4.98 -7.77
CA ASP A 219 4.81 -6.28 -8.26
C ASP A 219 4.84 -7.29 -7.11
N PHE A 220 4.04 -8.34 -7.23
CA PHE A 220 3.94 -9.43 -6.26
C PHE A 220 4.39 -10.79 -6.82
N ARG A 221 5.19 -10.80 -7.91
CA ARG A 221 5.72 -12.04 -8.51
C ARG A 221 6.57 -12.89 -7.55
N ALA A 222 7.09 -12.30 -6.47
CA ALA A 222 7.85 -13.02 -5.45
C ALA A 222 6.98 -13.72 -4.36
N TYR A 223 5.66 -13.51 -4.38
CA TYR A 223 4.75 -14.09 -3.38
C TYR A 223 4.58 -15.60 -3.55
N GLN A 224 4.50 -16.35 -2.44
CA GLN A 224 4.31 -17.79 -2.44
C GLN A 224 3.22 -18.23 -1.44
N PRO A 225 2.27 -19.10 -1.84
CA PRO A 225 2.10 -19.64 -3.20
C PRO A 225 1.58 -18.59 -4.19
N GLN A 226 2.06 -18.60 -5.42
CA GLN A 226 1.55 -17.69 -6.45
C GLN A 226 0.08 -18.00 -6.79
N PRO A 227 -0.81 -16.99 -6.85
CA PRO A 227 -2.15 -17.13 -7.41
C PRO A 227 -2.11 -17.61 -8.87
N SER A 228 -3.24 -18.10 -9.36
CA SER A 228 -3.35 -18.46 -10.79
C SER A 228 -3.06 -17.24 -11.68
N PRO A 229 -2.50 -17.43 -12.89
CA PRO A 229 -2.36 -16.35 -13.87
C PRO A 229 -3.66 -15.59 -14.09
N GLN A 230 -3.54 -14.32 -14.47
CA GLN A 230 -4.65 -13.39 -14.67
C GLN A 230 -5.43 -13.06 -13.39
N THR A 231 -4.76 -13.11 -12.24
CA THR A 231 -5.33 -12.65 -10.98
C THR A 231 -4.78 -11.27 -10.65
N ILE A 232 -5.66 -10.30 -10.52
CA ILE A 232 -5.34 -8.94 -10.06
C ILE A 232 -6.04 -8.70 -8.74
N GLU A 233 -5.27 -8.28 -7.74
CA GLU A 233 -5.82 -7.84 -6.46
C GLU A 233 -5.83 -6.33 -6.38
N VAL A 234 -6.94 -5.76 -5.93
CA VAL A 234 -7.13 -4.33 -5.75
C VAL A 234 -7.36 -4.08 -4.26
N TRP A 235 -6.43 -3.41 -3.61
CA TRP A 235 -6.41 -3.18 -2.17
C TRP A 235 -6.85 -1.76 -1.86
N ILE A 236 -7.91 -1.65 -1.06
CA ILE A 236 -8.56 -0.39 -0.69
C ILE A 236 -8.17 -0.06 0.75
N PRO A 237 -7.65 1.16 1.00
CA PRO A 237 -7.23 1.55 2.33
C PRO A 237 -8.44 1.60 3.27
N GLY A 238 -8.22 1.21 4.52
CA GLY A 238 -9.18 1.49 5.58
C GLY A 238 -8.97 2.94 6.00
N GLY A 239 -9.98 3.78 5.79
CA GLY A 239 -10.02 5.12 6.39
C GLY A 239 -10.10 5.07 7.91
#